data_AF-A0A9N8YN87-F1
#
_entry.id   AF-A0A9N8YN87-F1
#
_cell.length_a   1.000
_cell.length_b   1.000
_cell.length_c   1.000
_cell.angle_alpha   90.00
_cell.angle_beta   90.00
_cell.angle_gamma   90.00
#
_symmetry.space_group_name_H-M   'P 1'
#
loop_
_entity.id
_entity.type
_entity.pdbx_description
1 polymer ?
#
loop_
_entity_poly.entity_id
_entity_poly.type
_entity_poly.pdbx_seq_one_letter_code
_entity_poly.pdbx_strand_id
1 'polypeptide(L)'
;MVASRLFSNVLPSITTSSSPRYSKLSHSSKTGAIFSGSTLTGKCCFVSVETHHEHTSNLWRRIHGFQTPLDIWFILQWIIYFVITFGYYFFAMPFAEEEQEVYYSIMKHEYKITQQRIWDAIMLSIAVVVPISSIKCSLTETEDSKVKEKNVKRDMLYRRIIGIQVVVDGWCNICLVEVTFITFLISGFIGTILSFWRNAQALAIYFSEREQYMTKLYEIFPPTTSYVLAVGLFINLSLLLLSLGTAVLFLYLCFFHFKLYINDMSTMEYLNHQQQRKYYSGHYEDEDDENPWRRPYYTNPWRRRLRRIVRAFVLLGRYILCRKVRLRNPGFGYEDHTV
;
A
#
# COMPACT_ATOMS: atom_id res chain seq x y z
N MET A 1 22.75 55.10 31.57
CA MET A 1 21.60 55.11 30.64
C MET A 1 20.88 53.79 30.80
N VAL A 2 20.02 53.65 31.82
CA VAL A 2 18.58 53.97 31.80
C VAL A 2 17.83 53.19 30.72
N ALA A 3 17.19 52.09 31.11
CA ALA A 3 15.79 51.79 30.79
C ALA A 3 15.34 50.49 31.48
N SER A 4 14.77 50.65 32.68
CA SER A 4 13.85 49.70 33.30
C SER A 4 12.45 49.83 32.67
N ARG A 5 11.81 48.71 32.32
CA ARG A 5 10.34 48.60 32.18
C ARG A 5 9.94 47.21 32.70
N LEU A 6 9.49 47.14 33.94
CA LEU A 6 8.08 47.21 34.38
C LEU A 6 7.26 45.98 33.93
N PHE A 7 7.27 44.98 34.81
CA PHE A 7 6.22 43.98 34.94
C PHE A 7 4.96 44.65 35.52
N SER A 8 3.84 44.53 34.83
CA SER A 8 2.51 44.82 35.39
C SER A 8 1.60 43.63 35.17
N ASN A 9 1.15 43.10 36.32
CA ASN A 9 0.10 42.13 36.54
C ASN A 9 -1.16 42.37 35.70
N VAL A 10 -1.69 41.33 35.06
CA VAL A 10 -3.12 41.19 34.76
C VAL A 10 -3.51 39.72 34.96
N LEU A 11 -4.24 39.45 36.05
CA LEU A 11 -4.99 38.21 36.26
C LEU A 11 -6.18 38.15 35.30
N PRO A 12 -6.51 36.99 34.70
CA PRO A 12 -7.84 36.74 34.17
C PRO A 12 -8.75 36.17 35.28
N SER A 13 -9.89 36.83 35.43
CA SER A 13 -11.04 36.44 36.24
C SER A 13 -11.62 35.10 35.78
N ILE A 14 -11.81 34.20 36.74
CA ILE A 14 -12.52 32.94 36.59
C ILE A 14 -14.02 33.25 36.61
N THR A 15 -14.69 33.16 35.47
CA THR A 15 -16.15 33.12 35.39
C THR A 15 -16.62 31.67 35.33
N THR A 16 -17.37 31.30 36.37
CA THR A 16 -18.13 30.06 36.47
C THR A 16 -19.43 30.21 35.68
N SER A 17 -19.65 29.40 34.63
CA SER A 17 -20.98 29.31 34.00
C SER A 17 -21.38 27.86 33.70
N SER A 18 -22.39 27.43 34.47
CA SER A 18 -23.48 26.49 34.11
C SER A 18 -23.14 25.18 33.39
N SER A 19 -23.18 24.11 34.19
CA SER A 19 -23.36 22.72 33.78
C SER A 19 -24.69 22.50 33.03
N PRO A 20 -24.71 21.85 31.86
CA PRO A 20 -25.94 21.37 31.26
C PRO A 20 -26.35 20.02 31.88
N ARG A 21 -27.60 19.97 32.36
CA ARG A 21 -28.29 18.73 32.79
C ARG A 21 -28.41 17.77 31.61
N TYR A 22 -27.72 16.63 31.68
CA TYR A 22 -28.00 15.49 30.83
C TYR A 22 -29.27 14.77 31.31
N SER A 23 -30.36 14.90 30.55
CA SER A 23 -31.54 14.06 30.67
C SER A 23 -31.21 12.63 30.20
N LYS A 24 -31.29 11.66 31.10
CA LYS A 24 -31.25 10.22 30.78
C LYS A 24 -32.48 9.85 29.95
N LEU A 25 -32.30 9.67 28.64
CA LEU A 25 -33.25 8.93 27.80
C LEU A 25 -32.90 7.44 27.86
N SER A 26 -33.72 6.67 28.56
CA SER A 26 -33.68 5.21 28.54
C SER A 26 -34.42 4.70 27.31
N HIS A 27 -33.69 4.34 26.25
CA HIS A 27 -34.27 3.58 25.14
C HIS A 27 -34.02 2.08 25.33
N SER A 28 -35.13 1.35 25.48
CA SER A 28 -35.23 -0.10 25.46
C SER A 28 -34.85 -0.62 24.07
N SER A 29 -33.77 -1.42 23.99
CA SER A 29 -33.39 -2.14 22.79
C SER A 29 -34.22 -3.42 22.67
N LYS A 30 -35.07 -3.49 21.64
CA LYS A 30 -35.63 -4.75 21.16
C LYS A 30 -34.66 -5.36 20.15
N THR A 31 -34.02 -6.45 20.54
CA THR A 31 -33.22 -7.31 19.66
C THR A 31 -34.14 -8.13 18.75
N GLY A 32 -34.19 -7.77 17.48
CA GLY A 32 -34.76 -8.59 16.41
C GLY A 32 -33.64 -9.03 15.48
N ALA A 33 -33.20 -10.29 15.60
CA ALA A 33 -32.26 -10.90 14.67
C ALA A 33 -33.01 -11.41 13.44
N ILE A 34 -32.82 -10.76 12.29
CA ILE A 34 -33.20 -11.29 10.98
C ILE A 34 -31.91 -11.63 10.25
N PHE A 35 -31.62 -12.92 10.12
CA PHE A 35 -30.54 -13.46 9.31
C PHE A 35 -31.04 -13.54 7.86
N SER A 36 -30.45 -12.74 6.95
CA SER A 36 -30.60 -12.94 5.51
C SER A 36 -29.21 -13.06 4.91
N GLY A 37 -28.96 -14.21 4.27
CA GLY A 37 -27.68 -14.59 3.70
C GLY A 37 -27.36 -13.83 2.42
N SER A 38 -26.10 -13.39 2.30
CA SER A 38 -25.47 -13.10 1.03
C SER A 38 -23.95 -13.27 1.11
N THR A 39 -23.50 -14.25 0.31
CA THR A 39 -22.23 -14.30 -0.45
C THR A 39 -20.90 -14.01 0.24
N LEU A 40 -20.11 -15.10 0.34
CA LEU A 40 -18.66 -15.20 0.49
C LEU A 40 -17.88 -13.97 -0.05
N THR A 41 -17.55 -13.04 0.84
CA THR A 41 -16.33 -12.25 0.77
C THR A 41 -15.57 -12.54 2.06
N GLY A 42 -14.30 -12.92 1.93
CA GLY A 42 -13.46 -13.37 3.04
C GLY A 42 -13.34 -12.34 4.16
N LYS A 43 -14.24 -12.44 5.14
CA LYS A 43 -14.05 -11.90 6.48
C LYS A 43 -13.22 -12.95 7.23
N CYS A 44 -11.92 -12.74 7.33
CA CYS A 44 -11.12 -13.44 8.33
C CYS A 44 -11.77 -13.16 9.69
N CYS A 45 -12.25 -14.23 10.31
CA CYS A 45 -12.80 -14.24 11.65
C CYS A 45 -11.72 -13.82 12.66
N PHE A 46 -11.68 -12.53 13.00
CA PHE A 46 -11.28 -12.16 14.34
C PHE A 46 -12.50 -12.34 15.24
N VAL A 47 -12.42 -13.30 16.15
CA VAL A 47 -13.34 -13.44 17.26
C VAL A 47 -13.24 -12.15 18.06
N SER A 48 -14.24 -11.28 17.90
CA SER A 48 -14.44 -10.13 18.78
C SER A 48 -14.91 -10.68 20.11
N VAL A 49 -13.97 -10.86 21.05
CA VAL A 49 -14.30 -11.06 22.45
C VAL A 49 -14.85 -9.73 22.97
N GLU A 50 -16.17 -9.59 22.87
CA GLU A 50 -16.96 -8.54 23.54
C GLU A 50 -16.90 -8.78 25.05
N THR A 51 -15.78 -8.41 25.65
CA THR A 51 -15.71 -8.19 27.09
C THR A 51 -15.77 -6.69 27.33
N HIS A 52 -16.74 -6.28 28.14
CA HIS A 52 -16.92 -4.95 28.70
C HIS A 52 -15.68 -4.53 29.51
N HIS A 53 -14.56 -4.27 28.85
CA HIS A 53 -13.39 -3.67 29.46
C HIS A 53 -13.49 -2.14 29.40
N GLU A 54 -13.28 -1.54 30.56
CA GLU A 54 -13.15 -0.11 30.76
C GLU A 54 -12.30 0.55 29.66
N HIS A 55 -12.91 1.58 29.08
CA HIS A 55 -12.55 2.27 27.85
C HIS A 55 -11.22 3.07 27.85
N THR A 56 -10.25 2.80 28.73
CA THR A 56 -9.26 3.84 29.09
C THR A 56 -7.81 3.62 28.69
N SER A 57 -7.44 2.54 28.00
CA SER A 57 -6.14 2.56 27.31
C SER A 57 -6.07 1.59 26.14
N ASN A 58 -5.88 2.13 24.93
CA ASN A 58 -5.35 1.36 23.82
C ASN A 58 -3.87 1.06 24.09
N LEU A 59 -3.58 0.21 25.09
CA LEU A 59 -2.26 -0.33 25.42
C LEU A 59 -1.64 -1.12 24.25
N TRP A 60 -2.44 -1.44 23.23
CA TRP A 60 -2.05 -2.12 22.00
C TRP A 60 -1.57 -1.18 20.89
N ARG A 61 -1.37 0.12 21.17
CA ARG A 61 -0.95 1.07 20.13
C ARG A 61 0.55 0.94 19.87
N ARG A 62 0.89 0.47 18.68
CA ARG A 62 2.28 0.35 18.22
C ARG A 62 2.86 1.73 17.91
N ILE A 63 3.97 2.07 18.53
CA ILE A 63 4.75 3.28 18.32
C ILE A 63 5.55 3.16 17.01
N HIS A 64 6.09 1.96 16.76
CA HIS A 64 6.85 1.60 15.57
C HIS A 64 6.53 0.14 15.15
N GLY A 65 6.95 -0.26 13.95
CA GLY A 65 6.59 -1.56 13.34
C GLY A 65 7.14 -2.80 14.06
N PHE A 66 8.23 -2.65 14.82
CA PHE A 66 8.86 -3.73 15.59
C PHE A 66 8.34 -3.88 17.02
N GLN A 67 7.36 -3.08 17.44
CA GLN A 67 6.76 -3.26 18.77
C GLN A 67 5.94 -4.54 18.81
N THR A 68 6.10 -5.34 19.87
CA THR A 68 5.39 -6.60 20.04
C THR A 68 3.90 -6.39 20.38
N PRO A 69 3.01 -7.29 19.93
CA PRO A 69 3.28 -8.42 19.03
C PRO A 69 3.64 -7.93 17.62
N LEU A 70 4.54 -8.62 16.91
CA LEU A 70 4.92 -8.23 15.54
C LEU A 70 3.72 -8.35 14.58
N ASP A 71 3.71 -7.56 13.49
CA ASP A 71 2.67 -7.67 12.47
C ASP A 71 2.99 -8.89 11.60
N ILE A 72 2.11 -9.88 11.57
CA ILE A 72 2.33 -11.10 10.79
C ILE A 72 2.44 -10.79 9.30
N TRP A 73 1.72 -9.76 8.84
CA TRP A 73 1.77 -9.33 7.45
C TRP A 73 3.10 -8.69 7.08
N PHE A 74 3.67 -7.93 8.03
CA PHE A 74 5.01 -7.37 7.87
C PHE A 74 6.04 -8.49 7.74
N ILE A 75 6.00 -9.49 8.63
CA ILE A 75 6.89 -10.66 8.54
C ILE A 75 6.71 -11.39 7.20
N LEU A 76 5.46 -11.60 6.78
CA LEU A 76 5.15 -12.27 5.51
C LEU A 76 5.72 -11.48 4.32
N GLN A 77 5.64 -10.15 4.34
CA GLN A 77 6.24 -9.29 3.32
C GLN A 77 7.75 -9.50 3.23
N TRP A 78 8.45 -9.60 4.37
CA TRP A 78 9.89 -9.89 4.41
C TRP A 78 10.24 -11.25 3.84
N ILE A 79 9.46 -12.28 4.19
CA ILE A 79 9.64 -13.63 3.66
C ILE A 79 9.45 -13.65 2.14
N ILE A 80 8.37 -13.05 1.62
CA ILE A 80 8.10 -12.96 0.18
C ILE A 80 9.24 -12.23 -0.54
N TYR A 81 9.67 -11.10 0.00
CA TYR A 81 10.77 -10.32 -0.57
C TYR A 81 12.08 -11.11 -0.60
N PHE A 82 12.40 -11.81 0.49
CA PHE A 82 13.57 -12.68 0.57
C PHE A 82 13.50 -13.81 -0.45
N VAL A 83 12.36 -14.50 -0.58
CA VAL A 83 12.15 -15.58 -1.56
C VAL A 83 12.31 -15.06 -3.00
N ILE A 84 11.74 -13.90 -3.34
CA ILE A 84 11.87 -13.31 -4.68
C ILE A 84 13.34 -12.94 -4.98
N THR A 85 14.03 -12.36 -4.00
CA THR A 85 15.43 -11.92 -4.14
C THR A 85 16.38 -13.11 -4.25
N PHE A 86 16.23 -14.09 -3.36
CA PHE A 86 17.01 -15.31 -3.38
C PHE A 86 16.73 -16.12 -4.66
N GLY A 87 15.46 -16.29 -5.02
CA GLY A 87 15.06 -16.93 -6.28
C GLY A 87 15.61 -16.22 -7.50
N TYR A 88 15.69 -14.89 -7.51
CA TYR A 88 16.34 -14.16 -8.59
C TYR A 88 17.81 -14.55 -8.74
N TYR A 89 18.60 -14.45 -7.66
CA TYR A 89 20.05 -14.62 -7.72
C TYR A 89 20.50 -16.08 -7.85
N PHE A 90 19.89 -16.98 -7.09
CA PHE A 90 20.33 -18.37 -7.01
C PHE A 90 19.65 -19.27 -8.03
N PHE A 91 18.50 -18.84 -8.57
CA PHE A 91 17.73 -19.67 -9.49
C PHE A 91 17.57 -19.06 -10.87
N ALA A 92 17.10 -17.82 -10.99
CA ALA A 92 16.82 -17.22 -12.30
C ALA A 92 18.07 -16.70 -13.04
N MET A 93 19.08 -16.23 -12.31
CA MET A 93 20.30 -15.63 -12.89
C MET A 93 21.12 -16.60 -13.76
N PRO A 94 21.31 -17.89 -13.41
CA PRO A 94 21.97 -18.87 -14.28
C PRO A 94 21.33 -19.02 -15.68
N PHE A 95 20.04 -18.70 -15.81
CA PHE A 95 19.31 -18.72 -17.09
C PHE A 95 19.42 -17.41 -17.88
N ALA A 96 20.08 -16.38 -17.34
CA ALA A 96 20.26 -15.09 -18.02
C ALA A 96 21.37 -15.12 -19.08
N GLU A 97 22.21 -16.15 -19.09
CA GLU A 97 23.21 -16.36 -20.13
C GLU A 97 22.55 -16.93 -21.38
N GLU A 98 22.44 -16.09 -22.41
CA GLU A 98 21.85 -16.47 -23.69
C GLU A 98 22.95 -16.67 -24.75
N GLU A 99 22.71 -17.69 -25.58
CA GLU A 99 23.58 -18.34 -26.56
C GLU A 99 24.62 -17.46 -27.27
N GLN A 100 25.85 -17.99 -27.28
CA GLN A 100 26.93 -17.62 -28.18
C GLN A 100 26.59 -18.02 -29.62
N GLU A 101 25.91 -17.17 -30.39
CA GLU A 101 26.01 -17.25 -31.85
C GLU A 101 27.38 -16.73 -32.30
N VAL A 102 28.13 -17.62 -32.95
CA VAL A 102 29.60 -17.67 -32.97
C VAL A 102 30.32 -16.58 -33.78
N TYR A 103 29.71 -15.76 -34.64
CA TYR A 103 30.53 -15.03 -35.64
C TYR A 103 30.30 -13.52 -35.86
N TYR A 104 29.32 -12.90 -35.19
CA TYR A 104 29.20 -11.42 -35.12
C TYR A 104 29.63 -10.88 -33.73
N SER A 105 30.57 -11.60 -33.11
CA SER A 105 30.46 -12.07 -31.73
C SER A 105 31.26 -11.30 -30.68
N ILE A 106 32.08 -10.30 -31.02
CA ILE A 106 32.92 -9.62 -30.02
C ILE A 106 32.26 -8.33 -29.50
N MET A 107 31.92 -7.39 -30.41
CA MET A 107 31.33 -6.09 -30.02
C MET A 107 29.93 -6.23 -29.39
N LYS A 108 29.09 -7.12 -29.93
CA LYS A 108 27.75 -7.39 -29.36
C LYS A 108 27.84 -8.10 -28.01
N HIS A 109 28.88 -8.90 -27.80
CA HIS A 109 29.12 -9.65 -26.58
C HIS A 109 29.60 -8.74 -25.44
N GLU A 110 30.52 -7.80 -25.71
CA GLU A 110 30.90 -6.79 -24.71
C GLU A 110 29.72 -5.91 -24.27
N TYR A 111 28.89 -5.47 -25.22
CA TYR A 111 27.69 -4.70 -24.92
C TYR A 111 26.70 -5.50 -24.04
N LYS A 112 26.42 -6.75 -24.40
CA LYS A 112 25.50 -7.63 -23.64
C LYS A 112 26.04 -7.93 -22.24
N ILE A 113 27.33 -8.25 -22.09
CA ILE A 113 27.95 -8.47 -20.76
C ILE A 113 27.81 -7.21 -19.91
N THR A 114 28.09 -6.05 -20.49
CA THR A 114 27.99 -4.78 -19.76
C THR A 114 26.55 -4.52 -19.33
N GLN A 115 25.58 -4.76 -20.22
CA GLN A 115 24.16 -4.63 -19.91
C GLN A 115 23.72 -5.60 -18.81
N GLN A 116 24.15 -6.86 -18.85
CA GLN A 116 23.86 -7.85 -17.83
C GLN A 116 24.43 -7.43 -16.47
N ARG A 117 25.70 -7.01 -16.41
CA ARG A 117 26.33 -6.49 -15.19
C ARG A 117 25.62 -5.27 -14.63
N ILE A 118 25.15 -4.37 -15.49
CA ILE A 118 24.34 -3.21 -15.08
C ILE A 118 23.03 -3.67 -14.44
N TRP A 119 22.32 -4.62 -15.06
CA TRP A 119 21.08 -5.17 -14.50
C TRP A 119 21.30 -5.85 -13.16
N ASP A 120 22.37 -6.63 -13.03
CA ASP A 120 22.70 -7.33 -11.79
C ASP A 120 23.10 -6.34 -10.68
N ALA A 121 23.82 -5.27 -11.03
CA ALA A 121 24.13 -4.17 -10.12
C ALA A 121 22.87 -3.39 -9.69
N ILE A 122 21.93 -3.14 -10.60
CA ILE A 122 20.64 -2.50 -10.30
C ILE A 122 19.85 -3.40 -9.34
N MET A 123 19.74 -4.69 -9.65
CA MET A 123 19.04 -5.63 -8.78
C MET A 123 19.70 -5.75 -7.42
N LEU A 124 21.03 -5.67 -7.34
CA LEU A 124 21.76 -5.77 -6.07
C LEU A 124 21.51 -4.53 -5.23
N SER A 125 21.51 -3.37 -5.89
CA SER A 125 21.15 -2.10 -5.26
C SER A 125 19.71 -2.15 -4.72
N ILE A 126 18.77 -2.70 -5.48
CA ILE A 126 17.37 -2.89 -5.03
C ILE A 126 17.29 -3.89 -3.87
N ALA A 127 18.02 -5.00 -3.96
CA ALA A 127 18.14 -6.05 -2.94
C ALA A 127 18.57 -5.50 -1.57
N VAL A 128 19.36 -4.43 -1.57
CA VAL A 128 19.84 -3.74 -0.37
C VAL A 128 18.93 -2.59 0.05
N VAL A 129 18.50 -1.77 -0.91
CA VAL A 129 17.70 -0.55 -0.64
C VAL A 129 16.33 -0.89 -0.07
N VAL A 130 15.64 -1.91 -0.59
CA VAL A 130 14.29 -2.27 -0.12
C VAL A 130 14.29 -2.73 1.34
N PRO A 131 15.15 -3.67 1.79
CA PRO A 131 15.28 -4.02 3.20
C PRO A 131 15.61 -2.84 4.11
N ILE A 132 16.62 -2.05 3.74
CA ILE A 132 17.04 -0.90 4.57
C ILE A 132 15.90 0.10 4.70
N SER A 133 15.20 0.39 3.59
CA SER A 133 14.06 1.31 3.59
C SER A 133 12.90 0.76 4.43
N SER A 134 12.60 -0.54 4.30
CA SER A 134 11.60 -1.23 5.11
C SER A 134 11.92 -1.19 6.60
N ILE A 135 13.17 -1.47 6.99
CA ILE A 135 13.64 -1.38 8.39
C ILE A 135 13.52 0.06 8.89
N LYS A 136 14.01 1.04 8.12
CA LYS A 136 13.95 2.46 8.50
C LYS A 136 12.51 2.94 8.69
N CYS A 137 11.62 2.63 7.75
CA CYS A 137 10.19 2.90 7.89
C CYS A 137 9.60 2.26 9.15
N SER A 138 10.03 1.04 9.49
CA SER A 138 9.50 0.27 10.61
C SER A 138 10.08 0.69 11.97
N LEU A 139 11.23 1.36 11.99
CA LEU A 139 11.81 1.95 13.19
C LEU A 139 11.36 3.40 13.43
N THR A 140 10.73 4.03 12.43
CA THR A 140 10.27 5.40 12.59
C THR A 140 9.12 5.45 13.59
N GLU A 141 9.29 6.23 14.65
CA GLU A 141 8.24 6.52 15.61
C GLU A 141 7.12 7.31 14.92
N THR A 142 5.90 6.80 14.99
CA THR A 142 4.71 7.49 14.46
C THR A 142 4.12 8.47 15.48
N GLU A 143 4.91 8.84 16.48
CA GLU A 143 4.50 9.81 17.47
C GLU A 143 4.56 11.22 16.88
N ASP A 144 3.42 11.92 16.88
CA ASP A 144 3.37 13.34 16.55
C ASP A 144 4.23 14.08 17.56
N SER A 145 5.16 14.91 17.08
CA SER A 145 6.10 15.65 17.92
C SER A 145 5.39 16.50 18.98
N LYS A 146 4.19 17.01 18.69
CA LYS A 146 3.38 17.78 19.64
C LYS A 146 2.85 16.92 20.80
N VAL A 147 2.65 15.62 20.57
CA VAL A 147 2.25 14.68 21.64
C VAL A 147 3.43 14.35 22.51
N LYS A 148 4.58 14.07 21.87
CA LYS A 148 5.84 13.80 22.54
C LYS A 148 6.25 14.96 23.44
N GLU A 149 6.11 16.20 22.96
CA GLU A 149 6.40 17.42 23.71
C GLU A 149 5.48 17.60 24.92
N LYS A 150 4.18 17.30 24.79
CA LYS A 150 3.20 17.49 25.87
C LYS A 150 3.16 16.34 26.88
N ASN A 151 3.88 15.25 26.62
CA ASN A 151 3.89 14.03 27.44
C ASN A 151 2.48 13.52 27.82
N VAL A 152 1.52 13.68 26.91
CA VAL A 152 0.12 13.27 27.13
C VAL A 152 -0.02 11.82 26.70
N LYS A 153 -0.52 10.96 27.60
CA LYS A 153 -0.81 9.56 27.28
C LYS A 153 -1.80 9.49 26.11
N ARG A 154 -1.47 8.69 25.09
CA ARG A 154 -2.32 8.42 23.92
C ARG A 154 -3.50 7.53 24.29
N ASP A 155 -4.51 8.10 24.93
CA ASP A 155 -5.78 7.45 25.22
C ASP A 155 -6.87 7.80 24.18
N MET A 156 -8.04 7.17 24.29
CA MET A 156 -9.18 7.50 23.43
C MET A 156 -9.70 8.93 23.66
N LEU A 157 -9.40 9.54 24.81
CA LEU A 157 -9.73 10.94 25.10
C LEU A 157 -8.89 11.89 24.26
N TYR A 158 -7.62 11.58 23.99
CA TYR A 158 -6.78 12.34 23.06
C TYR A 158 -7.43 12.46 21.67
N ARG A 159 -8.03 11.37 21.14
CA ARG A 159 -8.77 11.40 19.86
C ARG A 159 -9.95 12.36 19.91
N ARG A 160 -10.64 12.43 21.05
CA ARG A 160 -11.81 13.30 21.26
C ARG A 160 -11.40 14.76 21.42
N ILE A 161 -10.29 15.04 22.09
CA ILE A 161 -9.83 16.40 22.41
C ILE A 161 -9.07 17.03 21.24
N ILE A 162 -8.23 16.26 20.55
CA ILE A 162 -7.32 16.78 19.50
C ILE A 162 -7.78 16.38 18.09
N GLY A 163 -8.76 15.48 17.96
CA GLY A 163 -9.35 15.10 16.67
C GLY A 163 -8.47 14.20 15.80
N ILE A 164 -7.26 13.86 16.25
CA ILE A 164 -6.34 13.00 15.51
C ILE A 164 -6.67 11.54 15.80
N GLN A 165 -7.02 10.78 14.75
CA GLN A 165 -7.34 9.36 14.92
C GLN A 165 -6.14 8.55 15.40
N VAL A 166 -6.45 7.58 16.26
CA VAL A 166 -5.52 6.55 16.68
C VAL A 166 -5.42 5.53 15.55
N VAL A 167 -4.30 5.48 14.82
CA VAL A 167 -4.04 4.46 13.80
C VAL A 167 -4.06 3.08 14.46
N VAL A 168 -4.94 2.19 14.01
CA VAL A 168 -5.10 0.82 14.56
C VAL A 168 -4.35 -0.22 13.73
N ASP A 169 -4.00 0.10 12.48
CA ASP A 169 -3.48 -0.88 11.53
C ASP A 169 -1.97 -0.71 11.30
N GLY A 170 -1.19 -1.80 11.49
CA GLY A 170 0.27 -1.81 11.42
C GLY A 170 0.88 -1.35 10.09
N TRP A 171 0.13 -1.45 8.99
CA TRP A 171 0.54 -1.06 7.64
C TRP A 171 0.68 0.46 7.45
N CYS A 172 -0.07 1.26 8.22
CA CYS A 172 -0.07 2.72 8.09
C CYS A 172 1.20 3.38 8.61
N ASN A 173 2.03 2.67 9.39
CA ASN A 173 3.28 3.21 9.93
C ASN A 173 4.35 3.41 8.84
N ILE A 174 4.33 2.59 7.78
CA ILE A 174 5.30 2.68 6.69
C ILE A 174 5.03 3.91 5.80
N CYS A 175 3.76 4.36 5.73
CA CYS A 175 3.33 5.45 4.86
C CYS A 175 3.67 6.86 5.37
N LEU A 176 4.22 7.00 6.58
CA LEU A 176 4.46 8.29 7.23
C LEU A 176 5.77 8.99 6.82
N VAL A 177 6.75 8.23 6.32
CA VAL A 177 8.04 8.79 5.87
C VAL A 177 8.03 8.92 4.35
N GLU A 178 7.59 10.08 3.85
CA GLU A 178 7.31 10.29 2.41
C GLU A 178 8.45 9.82 1.51
N VAL A 179 9.71 10.19 1.80
CA VAL A 179 10.85 9.87 0.93
C VAL A 179 11.20 8.39 0.97
N THR A 180 11.39 7.82 2.17
CA THR A 180 11.79 6.41 2.32
C THR A 180 10.72 5.45 1.83
N PHE A 181 9.45 5.83 2.00
CA PHE A 181 8.33 5.02 1.53
C PHE A 181 8.21 5.00 0.00
N ILE A 182 8.34 6.17 -0.66
CA ILE A 182 8.33 6.23 -2.13
C ILE A 182 9.52 5.44 -2.70
N THR A 183 10.70 5.57 -2.09
CA THR A 183 11.87 4.77 -2.48
C THR A 183 11.59 3.28 -2.33
N PHE A 184 11.04 2.84 -1.20
CA PHE A 184 10.64 1.45 -0.96
C PHE A 184 9.64 0.95 -2.02
N LEU A 185 8.60 1.73 -2.33
CA LEU A 185 7.59 1.35 -3.33
C LEU A 185 8.18 1.21 -4.73
N ILE A 186 8.93 2.21 -5.18
CA ILE A 186 9.48 2.23 -6.54
C ILE A 186 10.54 1.13 -6.70
N SER A 187 11.47 1.01 -5.75
CA SER A 187 12.51 -0.03 -5.81
C SER A 187 11.92 -1.43 -5.67
N GLY A 188 10.93 -1.64 -4.80
CA GLY A 188 10.19 -2.89 -4.68
C GLY A 188 9.48 -3.27 -5.98
N PHE A 189 8.77 -2.31 -6.59
CA PHE A 189 8.10 -2.52 -7.88
C PHE A 189 9.09 -2.91 -8.98
N ILE A 190 10.16 -2.12 -9.18
CA ILE A 190 11.19 -2.41 -10.20
C ILE A 190 11.81 -3.80 -9.96
N GLY A 191 12.16 -4.12 -8.71
CA GLY A 191 12.72 -5.43 -8.36
C GLY A 191 11.79 -6.59 -8.69
N THR A 192 10.49 -6.45 -8.43
CA THR A 192 9.50 -7.48 -8.78
C THR A 192 9.30 -7.65 -10.28
N ILE A 193 9.34 -6.56 -11.06
CA ILE A 193 9.23 -6.62 -12.53
C ILE A 193 10.46 -7.29 -13.14
N LEU A 194 11.67 -6.95 -12.66
CA LEU A 194 12.91 -7.59 -13.12
C LEU A 194 12.94 -9.08 -12.75
N SER A 195 12.49 -9.43 -11.55
CA SER A 195 12.34 -10.83 -11.16
C SER A 195 11.33 -11.59 -12.02
N PHE A 196 10.16 -11.00 -12.28
CA PHE A 196 9.17 -11.57 -13.20
C PHE A 196 9.76 -11.81 -14.59
N TRP A 197 10.44 -10.81 -15.15
CA TRP A 197 11.06 -10.90 -16.47
C TRP A 197 12.07 -12.05 -16.56
N ARG A 198 12.96 -12.21 -15.57
CA ARG A 198 13.93 -13.31 -15.56
C ARG A 198 13.30 -14.69 -15.43
N ASN A 199 12.31 -14.85 -14.57
CA ASN A 199 11.59 -16.11 -14.46
C ASN A 199 10.84 -16.45 -15.76
N ALA A 200 10.32 -15.44 -16.47
CA ALA A 200 9.70 -15.62 -17.78
C ALA A 200 10.72 -16.05 -18.84
N GLN A 201 11.93 -15.48 -18.84
CA GLN A 201 13.03 -15.91 -19.73
C GLN A 201 13.43 -17.37 -19.46
N ALA A 202 13.62 -17.75 -18.19
CA ALA A 202 13.95 -19.13 -17.83
C ALA A 202 12.88 -20.13 -18.30
N LEU A 203 11.59 -19.73 -18.22
CA LEU A 203 10.49 -20.55 -18.71
C LEU A 203 10.43 -20.59 -20.25
N ALA A 204 10.80 -19.51 -20.94
CA ALA A 204 10.93 -19.50 -22.40
C ALA A 204 11.99 -20.50 -22.86
N ILE A 205 13.16 -20.53 -22.21
CA ILE A 205 14.24 -21.50 -22.50
C ILE A 205 13.74 -22.95 -22.28
N TYR A 206 12.95 -23.21 -21.24
CA TYR A 206 12.34 -24.53 -21.04
C TYR A 206 11.49 -24.98 -22.24
N PHE A 207 10.76 -24.05 -22.87
CA PHE A 207 9.90 -24.36 -24.01
C PHE A 207 10.63 -24.39 -25.36
N SER A 208 11.71 -23.61 -25.54
CA SER A 208 12.50 -23.61 -26.78
C SER A 208 13.58 -24.69 -26.79
N GLU A 209 14.36 -24.80 -25.72
CA GLU A 209 15.62 -25.55 -25.65
C GLU A 209 15.73 -26.33 -24.34
N ARG A 210 14.94 -27.40 -24.25
CA ARG A 210 14.84 -28.22 -23.04
C ARG A 210 16.19 -28.78 -22.54
N GLU A 211 17.12 -29.10 -23.44
CA GLU A 211 18.45 -29.62 -23.08
C GLU A 211 19.34 -28.53 -22.45
N GLN A 212 19.28 -27.31 -22.97
CA GLN A 212 19.98 -26.15 -22.41
C GLN A 212 19.43 -25.83 -21.01
N TYR A 213 18.10 -25.84 -20.87
CA TYR A 213 17.43 -25.67 -19.58
C TYR A 213 17.88 -26.71 -18.56
N MET A 214 17.96 -27.99 -18.96
CA MET A 214 18.45 -29.07 -18.09
C MET A 214 19.91 -28.89 -17.68
N THR A 215 20.77 -28.49 -18.61
CA THR A 215 22.19 -28.22 -18.34
C THR A 215 22.33 -27.14 -17.27
N LYS A 216 21.60 -26.02 -17.42
CA LYS A 216 21.56 -24.94 -16.43
C LYS A 216 20.99 -25.39 -15.08
N LEU A 217 20.00 -26.28 -15.06
CA LEU A 217 19.51 -26.85 -13.81
C LEU A 217 20.54 -27.72 -13.10
N TYR A 218 21.42 -28.43 -13.82
CA TYR A 218 22.51 -29.22 -13.21
C TYR A 218 23.66 -28.36 -12.69
N GLU A 219 23.79 -27.10 -13.13
CA GLU A 219 24.68 -26.13 -12.48
C GLU A 219 24.14 -25.73 -11.09
N ILE A 220 22.83 -25.76 -10.89
CA ILE A 220 22.15 -25.37 -9.65
C ILE A 220 21.95 -26.57 -8.70
N PHE A 221 21.52 -27.70 -9.24
CA PHE A 221 21.19 -28.91 -8.50
C PHE A 221 22.21 -30.02 -8.76
N PRO A 222 22.54 -30.85 -7.74
CA PRO A 222 23.35 -32.04 -7.96
C PRO A 222 22.73 -32.97 -9.02
N PRO A 223 23.53 -33.61 -9.89
CA PRO A 223 23.04 -34.50 -10.94
C PRO A 223 22.33 -35.75 -10.40
N THR A 224 22.51 -36.06 -9.12
CA THR A 224 21.82 -37.16 -8.42
C THR A 224 20.36 -36.84 -8.08
N THR A 225 19.94 -35.58 -8.25
CA THR A 225 18.59 -35.16 -7.91
C THR A 225 17.60 -35.79 -8.90
N SER A 226 16.68 -36.61 -8.40
CA SER A 226 15.60 -37.13 -9.23
C SER A 226 14.61 -36.03 -9.58
N TYR A 227 14.03 -36.07 -10.79
CA TYR A 227 13.01 -35.10 -11.24
C TYR A 227 13.46 -33.64 -11.29
N VAL A 228 14.76 -33.38 -11.51
CA VAL A 228 15.35 -32.02 -11.62
C VAL A 228 14.52 -31.09 -12.51
N LEU A 229 14.08 -31.58 -13.67
CA LEU A 229 13.27 -30.81 -14.60
C LEU A 229 11.95 -30.33 -13.98
N ALA A 230 11.23 -31.23 -13.31
CA ALA A 230 9.92 -30.94 -12.73
C ALA A 230 10.05 -29.99 -11.54
N VAL A 231 11.07 -30.20 -10.69
CA VAL A 231 11.40 -29.32 -9.57
C VAL A 231 11.77 -27.93 -10.08
N GLY A 232 12.63 -27.84 -11.10
CA GLY A 232 13.05 -26.57 -11.66
C GLY A 232 11.90 -25.79 -12.29
N LEU A 233 11.04 -26.47 -13.06
CA LEU A 233 9.82 -25.89 -13.61
C LEU A 233 8.88 -25.37 -12.51
N PHE A 234 8.66 -26.16 -11.46
CA PHE A 234 7.81 -25.78 -10.33
C PHE A 234 8.33 -24.53 -9.61
N ILE A 235 9.65 -24.44 -9.39
CA ILE A 235 10.28 -23.28 -8.76
C ILE A 235 10.13 -22.04 -9.65
N ASN A 236 10.45 -22.13 -10.95
CA ASN A 236 10.30 -21.02 -11.89
C ASN A 236 8.86 -20.52 -11.96
N LEU A 237 7.88 -21.43 -12.05
CA LEU A 237 6.47 -21.06 -12.11
C LEU A 237 6.02 -20.39 -10.81
N SER A 238 6.46 -20.89 -9.66
CA SER A 238 6.13 -20.32 -8.35
C SER A 238 6.72 -18.90 -8.20
N LEU A 239 7.99 -18.70 -8.59
CA LEU A 239 8.64 -17.40 -8.58
C LEU A 239 8.01 -16.42 -9.57
N LEU A 240 7.62 -16.89 -10.75
CA LEU A 240 6.90 -16.09 -11.75
C LEU A 240 5.55 -15.59 -11.21
N LEU A 241 4.75 -16.47 -10.61
CA LEU A 241 3.45 -16.12 -10.03
C LEU A 241 3.61 -15.19 -8.82
N LEU A 242 4.59 -15.48 -7.94
CA LEU A 242 4.84 -14.67 -6.75
C LEU A 242 5.32 -13.26 -7.11
N SER A 243 6.24 -13.14 -8.08
CA SER A 243 6.72 -11.84 -8.58
C SER A 243 5.60 -11.05 -9.26
N LEU A 244 4.76 -11.70 -10.08
CA LEU A 244 3.59 -11.07 -10.70
C LEU A 244 2.59 -10.57 -9.65
N GLY A 245 2.22 -11.42 -8.68
CA GLY A 245 1.31 -11.04 -7.60
C GLY A 245 1.84 -9.86 -6.80
N THR A 246 3.12 -9.88 -6.45
CA THR A 246 3.77 -8.79 -5.70
C THR A 246 3.85 -7.51 -6.53
N ALA A 247 4.15 -7.60 -7.83
CA ALA A 247 4.16 -6.45 -8.74
C ALA A 247 2.78 -5.79 -8.86
N VAL A 248 1.71 -6.58 -8.94
CA VAL A 248 0.32 -6.08 -8.95
C VAL A 248 -0.03 -5.38 -7.64
N LEU A 249 0.38 -5.93 -6.49
CA LEU A 249 0.18 -5.31 -5.19
C LEU A 249 0.95 -3.99 -5.05
N PHE A 250 2.22 -3.94 -5.47
CA PHE A 250 2.99 -2.70 -5.51
C PHE A 250 2.35 -1.66 -6.44
N LEU A 251 1.88 -2.07 -7.61
CA LEU A 251 1.20 -1.18 -8.54
C LEU A 251 -0.08 -0.62 -7.94
N TYR A 252 -0.89 -1.46 -7.28
CA TYR A 252 -2.09 -1.03 -6.56
C TYR A 252 -1.74 -0.01 -5.47
N LEU A 253 -0.69 -0.27 -4.69
CA LEU A 253 -0.23 0.62 -3.63
C LEU A 253 0.28 1.95 -4.21
N CYS A 254 1.05 1.92 -5.29
CA CYS A 254 1.47 3.11 -6.04
C CYS A 254 0.27 3.93 -6.52
N PHE A 255 -0.77 3.30 -7.06
CA PHE A 255 -2.01 4.01 -7.45
C PHE A 255 -2.74 4.61 -6.26
N PHE A 256 -2.81 3.89 -5.14
CA PHE A 256 -3.39 4.40 -3.91
C PHE A 256 -2.66 5.66 -3.42
N HIS A 257 -1.32 5.63 -3.36
CA HIS A 257 -0.52 6.79 -2.95
C HIS A 257 -0.54 7.93 -3.97
N PHE A 258 -0.58 7.62 -5.26
CA PHE A 258 -0.79 8.64 -6.29
C PHE A 258 -2.15 9.34 -6.13
N LYS A 259 -3.20 8.59 -5.77
CA LYS A 259 -4.53 9.16 -5.44
C LYS A 259 -4.48 10.04 -4.20
N LEU A 260 -3.77 9.63 -3.16
CA LEU A 260 -3.55 10.46 -1.95
C LEU A 260 -2.82 11.75 -2.30
N TYR A 261 -1.72 11.65 -3.05
CA TYR A 261 -0.95 12.79 -3.55
C TYR A 261 -1.81 13.75 -4.37
N ILE A 262 -2.63 13.24 -5.29
CA ILE A 262 -3.54 14.08 -6.08
C ILE A 262 -4.53 14.86 -5.21
N ASN A 263 -5.00 14.25 -4.13
CA ASN A 263 -6.02 14.83 -3.27
C ASN A 263 -5.46 15.68 -2.14
N ASP A 264 -4.14 15.71 -1.97
CA ASP A 264 -3.49 16.41 -0.85
C ASP A 264 -4.00 15.92 0.51
N MET A 265 -4.12 14.60 0.62
CA MET A 265 -4.52 13.93 1.84
C MET A 265 -3.48 12.89 2.22
N SER A 266 -3.17 12.80 3.49
CA SER A 266 -2.45 11.67 4.06
C SER A 266 -3.31 10.41 4.06
N THR A 267 -2.67 9.23 4.18
CA THR A 267 -3.39 7.96 4.35
C THR A 267 -4.35 8.01 5.54
N MET A 268 -3.95 8.67 6.62
CA MET A 268 -4.77 8.81 7.83
C MET A 268 -5.99 9.70 7.62
N GLU A 269 -5.83 10.85 6.96
CA GLU A 269 -6.96 11.70 6.58
C GLU A 269 -7.92 10.96 5.65
N TYR A 270 -7.39 10.21 4.68
CA TYR A 270 -8.21 9.40 3.78
C TYR A 270 -9.03 8.35 4.54
N LEU A 271 -8.42 7.59 5.45
CA LEU A 271 -9.11 6.59 6.26
C LEU A 271 -10.15 7.23 7.18
N ASN A 272 -9.83 8.37 7.81
CA ASN A 272 -10.77 9.13 8.62
C ASN A 272 -11.98 9.58 7.80
N HIS A 273 -11.74 10.14 6.61
CA HIS A 273 -12.80 10.52 5.67
C HIS A 273 -13.68 9.31 5.26
N GLN A 274 -13.11 8.12 5.05
CA GLN A 274 -13.89 6.92 4.73
C GLN A 274 -14.76 6.47 5.92
N GLN A 275 -14.23 6.51 7.14
CA GLN A 275 -14.98 6.17 8.35
C GLN A 275 -16.11 7.17 8.61
N GLN A 276 -15.81 8.47 8.50
CA GLN A 276 -16.81 9.54 8.63
C GLN A 276 -17.91 9.39 7.58
N ARG A 277 -17.56 9.13 6.30
CA ARG A 277 -18.56 8.89 5.26
C ARG A 277 -19.53 7.77 5.62
N LYS A 278 -19.03 6.65 6.17
CA LYS A 278 -19.89 5.54 6.62
C LYS A 278 -20.78 5.92 7.80
N TYR A 279 -20.26 6.75 8.72
CA TYR A 279 -21.01 7.20 9.90
C TYR A 279 -22.13 8.17 9.50
N TYR A 280 -21.84 9.15 8.65
CA TYR A 280 -22.79 10.17 8.23
C TYR A 280 -23.74 9.72 7.11
N SER A 281 -23.37 8.74 6.28
CA SER A 281 -24.25 8.25 5.19
C SER A 281 -25.52 7.55 5.68
N GLY A 282 -25.62 7.23 6.96
CA GLY A 282 -26.77 6.51 7.52
C GLY A 282 -27.78 7.37 8.28
N HIS A 283 -27.45 8.61 8.68
CA HIS A 283 -28.22 9.26 9.76
C HIS A 283 -28.51 10.76 9.68
N TYR A 284 -27.89 11.56 8.82
CA TYR A 284 -28.20 12.99 8.75
C TYR A 284 -28.02 13.53 7.32
N GLU A 285 -29.13 13.71 6.60
CA GLU A 285 -29.22 14.60 5.44
C GLU A 285 -29.66 16.00 5.91
N ASP A 286 -28.96 16.56 6.90
CA ASP A 286 -29.19 17.96 7.25
C ASP A 286 -28.46 18.83 6.21
N GLU A 287 -29.25 19.44 5.32
CA GLU A 287 -28.78 20.23 4.16
C GLU A 287 -27.95 21.47 4.56
N ASP A 288 -27.91 21.82 5.85
CA ASP A 288 -27.28 23.03 6.37
C ASP A 288 -25.96 22.78 7.15
N ASP A 289 -25.42 21.56 7.16
CA ASP A 289 -24.16 21.29 7.87
C ASP A 289 -22.97 21.97 7.15
N GLU A 290 -22.59 23.16 7.64
CA GLU A 290 -21.33 23.89 7.39
C GLU A 290 -20.09 23.11 7.87
N ASN A 291 -20.07 21.80 7.64
CA ASN A 291 -19.05 20.91 8.11
C ASN A 291 -17.68 21.41 7.62
N PRO A 292 -16.79 21.88 8.50
CA PRO A 292 -15.51 22.48 8.11
C PRO A 292 -14.65 21.50 7.30
N TRP A 293 -14.87 20.20 7.51
CA TRP A 293 -14.21 19.09 6.82
C TRP A 293 -14.68 18.89 5.37
N ARG A 294 -15.78 19.52 4.94
CA ARG A 294 -16.21 19.55 3.53
C ARG A 294 -15.49 20.62 2.71
N ARG A 295 -14.78 21.57 3.33
CA ARG A 295 -14.04 22.58 2.55
C ARG A 295 -12.88 21.87 1.84
N PRO A 296 -12.84 21.86 0.50
CA PRO A 296 -11.74 21.25 -0.22
C PRO A 296 -10.47 22.01 0.18
N TYR A 297 -9.50 21.29 0.76
CA TYR A 297 -8.13 21.79 0.94
C TYR A 297 -7.73 22.53 -0.33
N TYR A 298 -7.25 23.78 -0.19
CA TYR A 298 -6.90 24.65 -1.30
C TYR A 298 -5.88 23.95 -2.20
N THR A 299 -6.36 23.28 -3.24
CA THR A 299 -5.47 22.41 -4.00
C THR A 299 -4.52 23.26 -4.81
N ASN A 300 -3.23 23.01 -4.61
CA ASN A 300 -2.14 23.54 -5.42
C ASN A 300 -2.55 23.56 -6.91
N PRO A 301 -2.38 24.69 -7.64
CA PRO A 301 -2.83 24.83 -9.03
C PRO A 301 -2.28 23.74 -9.96
N TRP A 302 -1.07 23.23 -9.70
CA TRP A 302 -0.50 22.10 -10.44
C TRP A 302 -1.28 20.81 -10.25
N ARG A 303 -1.72 20.50 -9.03
CA ARG A 303 -2.55 19.32 -8.75
C ARG A 303 -3.93 19.43 -9.41
N ARG A 304 -4.47 20.65 -9.53
CA ARG A 304 -5.72 20.89 -10.29
C ARG A 304 -5.52 20.58 -11.77
N ARG A 305 -4.40 20.98 -12.38
CA ARG A 305 -4.06 20.63 -13.77
C ARG A 305 -3.92 19.12 -13.94
N LEU A 306 -3.18 18.46 -13.06
CA LEU A 306 -3.00 17.01 -13.09
C LEU A 306 -4.34 16.26 -13.01
N ARG A 307 -5.25 16.67 -12.12
CA ARG A 307 -6.61 16.08 -12.04
C ARG A 307 -7.41 16.23 -13.32
N ARG A 308 -7.31 17.37 -14.01
CA ARG A 308 -7.98 17.57 -15.31
C ARG A 308 -7.42 16.61 -16.36
N ILE A 309 -6.09 16.46 -16.40
CA ILE A 309 -5.41 15.52 -17.30
C ILE A 309 -5.85 14.08 -17.02
N VAL A 310 -5.82 13.64 -15.76
CA VAL A 310 -6.26 12.29 -15.36
C VAL A 310 -7.74 12.06 -15.72
N ARG A 311 -8.62 13.03 -15.44
CA ARG A 311 -10.05 12.94 -15.83
C ARG A 311 -10.21 12.84 -17.36
N ALA A 312 -9.44 13.60 -18.13
CA ALA A 312 -9.47 13.54 -19.59
C ALA A 312 -9.04 12.15 -20.10
N PHE A 313 -7.98 11.56 -19.54
CA PHE A 313 -7.58 10.19 -19.88
C PHE A 313 -8.64 9.14 -19.51
N VAL A 314 -9.27 9.25 -18.34
CA VAL A 314 -10.36 8.34 -17.93
C VAL A 314 -11.56 8.46 -18.87
N LEU A 315 -11.96 9.69 -19.24
CA LEU A 315 -13.05 9.92 -20.18
C LEU A 315 -12.70 9.40 -21.58
N LEU A 316 -11.47 9.61 -22.04
CA LEU A 316 -10.98 9.09 -23.32
C LEU A 316 -11.00 7.54 -23.33
N GLY A 317 -10.53 6.90 -22.26
CA GLY A 317 -10.57 5.46 -22.11
C GLY A 317 -12.00 4.90 -22.13
N ARG A 318 -12.94 5.55 -21.41
CA ARG A 318 -14.37 5.20 -21.47
C ARG A 318 -14.94 5.38 -22.88
N TYR A 319 -14.60 6.46 -23.56
CA TYR A 319 -15.02 6.70 -24.94
C TYR A 319 -14.52 5.61 -25.90
N ILE A 320 -13.24 5.23 -25.82
CA ILE A 320 -12.66 4.15 -26.64
C ILE A 320 -13.34 2.82 -26.35
N LEU A 321 -13.57 2.49 -25.07
CA LEU A 321 -14.26 1.27 -24.67
C LEU A 321 -15.70 1.23 -25.19
N CYS A 322 -16.46 2.31 -25.00
CA CYS A 322 -17.84 2.42 -25.52
C CYS A 322 -17.88 2.32 -27.05
N ARG A 323 -16.93 2.96 -27.75
CA ARG A 323 -16.83 2.86 -29.21
C ARG A 323 -16.54 1.43 -29.65
N LYS A 324 -15.64 0.71 -28.97
CA LYS A 324 -15.32 -0.70 -29.26
C LYS A 324 -16.52 -1.62 -29.02
N VAL A 325 -17.28 -1.40 -27.94
CA VAL A 325 -18.52 -2.16 -27.65
C VAL A 325 -19.58 -1.88 -28.72
N ARG A 326 -19.78 -0.61 -29.11
CA ARG A 326 -20.71 -0.23 -30.17
C ARG A 326 -20.35 -0.86 -31.53
N LEU A 327 -19.07 -0.91 -31.88
CA LEU A 327 -18.61 -1.56 -33.12
C LEU A 327 -18.79 -3.09 -33.09
N ARG A 328 -18.77 -3.72 -31.92
CA ARG A 328 -18.95 -5.17 -31.78
C ARG A 328 -20.42 -5.60 -31.83
N ASN A 329 -21.34 -4.70 -31.48
CA ASN A 329 -22.79 -4.94 -31.47
C ASN A 329 -23.53 -3.87 -32.31
N PRO A 330 -23.42 -3.91 -33.64
CA PRO A 330 -24.12 -2.95 -34.51
C PRO A 330 -25.65 -3.03 -34.38
N GLY A 331 -26.19 -4.15 -33.87
CA GLY A 331 -27.63 -4.36 -33.63
C GLY A 331 -28.16 -3.81 -32.30
N PHE A 332 -27.31 -3.31 -31.39
CA PHE A 332 -27.76 -2.54 -30.22
C PHE A 332 -28.03 -1.08 -30.65
N GLY A 333 -28.86 -0.93 -31.68
CA GLY A 333 -29.48 0.35 -32.01
C GLY A 333 -30.46 0.69 -30.89
N TYR A 334 -30.45 1.94 -30.44
CA TYR A 334 -31.60 2.50 -29.75
C TYR A 334 -32.81 2.22 -30.65
N GLU A 335 -33.76 1.39 -30.21
CA GLU A 335 -35.10 1.47 -30.77
C GLU A 335 -35.55 2.90 -30.47
N ASP A 336 -35.59 3.72 -31.52
CA ASP A 336 -36.19 5.04 -31.44
C ASP A 336 -37.66 4.82 -31.04
N HIS A 337 -37.94 4.94 -29.75
CA HIS A 337 -39.29 5.11 -29.24
C HIS A 337 -39.79 6.46 -29.74
N THR A 338 -40.26 6.45 -30.99
CA THR A 338 -41.11 7.48 -31.55
C THR A 338 -42.46 7.36 -30.86
N VAL A 339 -42.79 8.38 -30.06
CA VAL A 339 -44.12 8.60 -29.46
C VAL A 339 -44.94 9.45 -30.42
#